data_AF-A0A959YZP1-F1
#
_entry.id   AF-A0A959YZP1-F1
#
_cell.length_a   1.000
_cell.length_b   1.000
_cell.length_c   1.000
_cell.angle_alpha   90.00
_cell.angle_beta   90.00
_cell.angle_gamma   90.00
#
_symmetry.space_group_name_H-M   'P 1'
#
loop_
_entity.id
_entity.type
_entity.pdbx_description
1 polymer ?
#
loop_
_entity_poly.entity_id
_entity_poly.type
_entity_poly.pdbx_seq_one_letter_code
_entity_poly.pdbx_strand_id
1 'polypeptide(L)'
;RFDTNGVQFIVNPYDEWYALVRGLELKEAAGGTVTTVTVGPASHDPTIRKALAIGADEAVRIDAEPVEGLQVAELIAAYAKDKGFDLVLAGKETIDHNGSQVGGMVAELLDMPYVPLASKLDVNGDT
;
A
#
# COMPACT_ATOMS: atom_id res chain seq x y z
N ARG A 1 13.38 -21.92 -10.80
CA ARG A 1 12.89 -21.20 -9.60
C ARG A 1 13.97 -20.20 -9.23
N PHE A 2 13.62 -18.95 -8.97
CA PHE A 2 14.59 -17.91 -8.57
C PHE A 2 15.28 -18.33 -7.26
N ASP A 3 16.60 -18.13 -7.16
CA ASP A 3 17.36 -18.42 -5.94
C ASP A 3 17.28 -17.21 -5.00
N THR A 4 16.58 -17.38 -3.89
CA THR A 4 16.37 -16.32 -2.89
C THR A 4 17.43 -16.33 -1.79
N ASN A 5 18.46 -17.18 -1.88
CA ASN A 5 19.52 -17.22 -0.88
C ASN A 5 20.33 -15.93 -0.87
N GLY A 6 20.33 -15.23 0.27
CA GLY A 6 21.03 -13.96 0.46
C GLY A 6 20.28 -12.73 -0.09
N VAL A 7 19.07 -12.91 -0.64
CA VAL A 7 18.24 -11.78 -1.08
C VAL A 7 17.51 -11.21 0.12
N GLN A 8 17.75 -9.92 0.38
CA GLN A 8 17.01 -9.17 1.39
C GLN A 8 15.80 -8.51 0.76
N PHE A 9 14.61 -8.93 1.16
CA PHE A 9 13.38 -8.27 0.79
C PHE A 9 13.24 -6.96 1.55
N ILE A 10 12.94 -5.88 0.81
CA ILE A 10 12.72 -4.54 1.33
C ILE A 10 11.29 -4.11 1.05
N VAL A 11 10.84 -3.08 1.76
CA VAL A 11 9.62 -2.36 1.35
C VAL A 11 9.89 -1.81 -0.04
N ASN A 12 8.95 -2.01 -0.96
CA ASN A 12 9.06 -1.51 -2.32
C ASN A 12 9.31 0.01 -2.28
N PRO A 13 10.35 0.54 -2.95
CA PRO A 13 10.71 1.95 -2.85
C PRO A 13 9.58 2.90 -3.23
N TYR A 14 8.72 2.50 -4.17
CA TYR A 14 7.55 3.30 -4.54
C TYR A 14 6.52 3.39 -3.41
N ASP A 15 6.31 2.30 -2.69
CA ASP A 15 5.38 2.27 -1.56
C ASP A 15 5.98 2.99 -0.35
N GLU A 16 7.29 2.86 -0.11
CA GLU A 16 7.99 3.52 1.00
C GLU A 16 7.98 5.04 0.85
N TRP A 17 8.51 5.57 -0.26
CA TRP A 17 8.77 7.00 -0.39
C TRP A 17 7.59 7.81 -0.92
N TYR A 18 6.70 7.21 -1.72
CA TYR A 18 5.62 7.96 -2.37
C TYR A 18 4.24 7.68 -1.81
N ALA A 19 4.01 6.51 -1.20
CA ALA A 19 2.73 6.19 -0.56
C ALA A 19 2.79 6.39 0.96
N LEU A 20 3.68 5.67 1.65
CA LEU A 20 3.77 5.69 3.11
C LEU A 20 4.23 7.06 3.62
N VAL A 21 5.38 7.56 3.18
CA VAL A 21 5.88 8.87 3.61
C VAL A 21 4.88 9.98 3.27
N ARG A 22 4.26 9.93 2.08
CA ARG A 22 3.24 10.94 1.73
C ARG A 22 2.00 10.86 2.62
N GLY A 23 1.53 9.66 2.95
CA GLY A 23 0.45 9.47 3.91
C GLY A 23 0.80 10.04 5.30
N LEU A 24 2.04 9.87 5.74
CA LEU A 24 2.54 10.45 7.00
C LEU A 24 2.61 11.97 6.94
N GLU A 25 3.10 12.56 5.84
CA GLU A 25 3.12 14.02 5.66
C GLU A 25 1.70 14.61 5.69
N LEU A 26 0.72 13.93 5.09
CA LEU A 26 -0.69 14.34 5.15
C LEU A 26 -1.24 14.25 6.57
N LYS A 27 -0.92 13.16 7.28
CA LYS A 27 -1.26 13.01 8.70
C LYS A 27 -0.64 14.10 9.56
N GLU A 28 0.61 14.48 9.33
CA GLU A 28 1.26 15.56 10.07
C GLU A 28 0.61 16.92 9.80
N ALA A 29 0.15 17.15 8.57
CA ALA A 29 -0.46 18.42 8.17
C ALA A 29 -1.92 18.57 8.63
N ALA A 30 -2.71 17.50 8.58
CA ALA A 30 -4.17 17.54 8.78
C ALA A 30 -4.70 16.63 9.90
N GLY A 31 -3.83 15.81 10.51
CA GLY A 31 -4.24 14.77 11.46
C GLY A 31 -4.69 13.48 10.77
N GLY A 32 -5.23 12.54 11.56
CA GLY A 32 -5.70 11.25 11.07
C GLY A 32 -4.79 10.07 11.44
N THR A 33 -4.97 8.96 10.74
CA THR A 33 -4.31 7.69 11.03
C THR A 33 -3.84 7.04 9.74
N VAL A 34 -2.61 6.55 9.72
CA VAL A 34 -2.02 5.86 8.57
C VAL A 34 -1.96 4.36 8.86
N THR A 35 -2.75 3.60 8.12
CA THR A 35 -2.74 2.12 8.17
C THR A 35 -2.04 1.56 6.95
N THR A 36 -1.09 0.65 7.15
CA THR A 36 -0.44 -0.07 6.06
C THR A 36 -1.07 -1.44 5.86
N VAL A 37 -1.26 -1.87 4.60
CA VAL A 37 -1.84 -3.17 4.27
C VAL A 37 -0.84 -3.94 3.40
N THR A 38 -0.58 -5.19 3.74
CA THR A 38 0.31 -6.08 2.99
C THR A 38 -0.36 -7.43 2.81
N VAL A 39 -0.47 -7.89 1.56
CA VAL A 39 -0.87 -9.27 1.23
C VAL A 39 0.39 -10.11 1.14
N GLY A 40 0.50 -11.14 1.97
CA GLY A 40 1.65 -12.04 1.91
C GLY A 40 1.83 -12.96 3.12
N PRO A 41 2.72 -13.95 2.95
CA PRO A 41 3.09 -14.86 4.03
C PRO A 41 3.87 -14.15 5.15
N ALA A 42 4.05 -14.85 6.28
CA ALA A 42 4.78 -14.32 7.45
C ALA A 42 6.23 -13.91 7.17
N SER A 43 6.83 -14.32 6.05
CA SER A 43 8.16 -13.83 5.62
C SER A 43 8.16 -12.32 5.32
N HIS A 44 7.00 -11.69 5.10
CA HIS A 44 6.86 -10.24 4.92
C HIS A 44 6.75 -9.48 6.24
N ASP A 45 6.71 -10.16 7.40
CA ASP A 45 6.66 -9.49 8.70
C ASP A 45 7.80 -8.47 8.93
N PRO A 46 9.06 -8.70 8.47
CA PRO A 46 10.12 -7.70 8.60
C PRO A 46 9.83 -6.40 7.83
N THR A 47 9.24 -6.47 6.64
CA THR A 47 8.88 -5.26 5.86
C THR A 47 7.72 -4.52 6.50
N ILE A 48 6.74 -5.25 7.06
CA ILE A 48 5.65 -4.67 7.83
C ILE A 48 6.16 -3.95 9.09
N ARG A 49 7.07 -4.56 9.84
CA ARG A 49 7.72 -3.93 11.00
C ARG A 49 8.52 -2.69 10.61
N LYS A 50 9.16 -2.69 9.42
CA LYS A 50 9.84 -1.51 8.90
C LYS A 50 8.85 -0.36 8.66
N ALA A 51 7.69 -0.63 8.06
CA ALA A 51 6.66 0.38 7.82
C ALA A 51 6.13 1.01 9.13
N LEU A 52 5.88 0.17 10.14
CA LEU A 52 5.54 0.64 11.50
C LEU A 52 6.66 1.50 12.11
N ALA A 53 7.93 1.08 11.95
CA ALA A 53 9.07 1.84 12.47
C ALA A 53 9.28 3.20 11.77
N ILE A 54 8.84 3.34 10.51
CA ILE A 54 8.88 4.61 9.77
C ILE A 54 7.82 5.58 10.30
N GLY A 55 6.68 5.08 10.82
CA GLY A 55 5.66 5.92 11.45
C GLY A 55 4.21 5.55 11.15
N ALA A 56 3.96 4.44 10.44
CA ALA A 56 2.59 3.93 10.30
C ALA A 56 1.99 3.62 11.67
N ASP A 57 0.72 4.00 11.89
CA ASP A 57 0.02 3.78 13.16
C ASP A 57 -0.39 2.32 13.32
N GLU A 58 -0.93 1.75 12.26
CA GLU A 58 -1.41 0.38 12.20
C GLU A 58 -0.83 -0.34 10.99
N ALA A 59 -0.71 -1.66 11.11
CA ALA A 59 -0.32 -2.49 9.99
C ALA A 59 -1.14 -3.78 9.97
N VAL A 60 -1.58 -4.15 8.77
CA VAL A 60 -2.41 -5.33 8.52
C VAL A 60 -1.69 -6.25 7.56
N ARG A 61 -1.50 -7.49 8.00
CA ARG A 61 -1.08 -8.59 7.13
C ARG A 61 -2.30 -9.41 6.73
N ILE A 62 -2.60 -9.45 5.45
CA ILE A 62 -3.55 -10.40 4.88
C ILE A 62 -2.75 -11.66 4.53
N ASP A 63 -2.98 -12.74 5.28
CA ASP A 63 -2.24 -13.99 5.14
C ASP A 63 -2.73 -14.79 3.93
N ALA A 64 -2.16 -14.46 2.77
CA ALA A 64 -2.42 -15.14 1.51
C ALA A 64 -1.17 -15.08 0.63
N GLU A 65 -0.98 -16.08 -0.22
CA GLU A 65 0.07 -16.07 -1.22
C GLU A 65 -0.34 -15.12 -2.36
N PRO A 66 0.46 -14.09 -2.71
CA PRO A 66 0.12 -13.14 -3.76
C PRO A 66 0.45 -13.75 -5.13
N VAL A 67 -0.49 -14.47 -5.73
CA VAL A 67 -0.28 -15.16 -7.01
C VAL A 67 -0.55 -14.25 -8.20
N GLU A 68 -1.57 -13.39 -8.10
CA GLU A 68 -2.03 -12.52 -9.18
C GLU A 68 -2.38 -11.12 -8.67
N GLY A 69 -2.18 -10.10 -9.52
CA GLY A 69 -2.54 -8.71 -9.19
C GLY A 69 -4.02 -8.52 -8.87
N LEU A 70 -4.93 -9.20 -9.58
CA LEU A 70 -6.37 -9.12 -9.31
C LEU A 70 -6.71 -9.69 -7.92
N GLN A 71 -6.19 -10.88 -7.59
CA GLN A 71 -6.36 -11.49 -6.27
C GLN A 71 -5.88 -10.55 -5.16
N VAL A 72 -4.71 -9.93 -5.33
CA VAL A 72 -4.18 -8.98 -4.35
C VAL A 72 -5.10 -7.76 -4.22
N ALA A 73 -5.59 -7.21 -5.32
CA ALA A 73 -6.51 -6.08 -5.31
C ALA A 73 -7.84 -6.42 -4.62
N GLU A 74 -8.42 -7.58 -4.89
CA GLU A 74 -9.64 -8.07 -4.24
C GLU A 74 -9.48 -8.22 -2.74
N LEU A 75 -8.35 -8.77 -2.29
CA LEU A 75 -8.05 -8.93 -0.86
C LEU A 75 -7.90 -7.57 -0.16
N ILE A 76 -7.17 -6.64 -0.77
CA ILE A 76 -6.99 -5.28 -0.23
C ILE A 76 -8.34 -4.54 -0.18
N ALA A 77 -9.12 -4.59 -1.26
CA ALA A 77 -10.41 -3.93 -1.34
C ALA A 77 -11.41 -4.53 -0.33
N ALA A 78 -11.44 -5.87 -0.17
CA ALA A 78 -12.28 -6.53 0.81
C ALA A 78 -11.97 -6.09 2.25
N TYR A 79 -10.69 -5.87 2.56
CA TYR A 79 -10.29 -5.31 3.86
C TYR A 79 -10.71 -3.84 4.00
N ALA A 80 -10.52 -3.03 2.97
CA ALA A 80 -10.72 -1.59 3.02
C ALA A 80 -12.19 -1.14 2.99
N LYS A 81 -13.07 -1.92 2.34
CA LYS A 81 -14.47 -1.56 2.03
C LYS A 81 -15.29 -1.07 3.22
N ASP A 82 -15.16 -1.75 4.36
CA ASP A 82 -15.97 -1.47 5.56
C ASP A 82 -15.21 -0.68 6.64
N LYS A 83 -14.01 -0.16 6.31
CA LYS A 83 -13.13 0.54 7.25
C LYS A 83 -13.23 2.06 7.17
N GLY A 84 -13.90 2.59 6.15
CA GLY A 84 -14.11 4.03 5.99
C GLY A 84 -12.82 4.80 5.73
N PHE A 85 -11.92 4.26 4.90
CA PHE A 85 -10.72 5.00 4.49
C PHE A 85 -11.09 6.15 3.54
N ASP A 86 -10.69 7.36 3.89
CA ASP A 86 -10.89 8.55 3.06
C ASP A 86 -9.98 8.58 1.82
N LEU A 87 -8.78 7.99 1.95
CA LEU A 87 -7.74 8.00 0.93
C LEU A 87 -6.98 6.66 0.93
N VAL A 88 -6.79 6.11 -0.27
CA VAL A 88 -5.95 4.93 -0.49
C VAL A 88 -4.76 5.34 -1.35
N LEU A 89 -3.55 5.19 -0.80
CA LEU A 89 -2.29 5.47 -1.50
C LEU A 89 -1.59 4.16 -1.85
N ALA A 90 -1.16 4.04 -3.10
CA ALA A 90 -0.37 2.92 -3.59
C ALA A 90 0.83 3.44 -4.37
N GLY A 91 1.95 2.72 -4.33
CA GLY A 91 3.06 2.98 -5.22
C GLY A 91 2.67 2.79 -6.68
N LYS A 92 3.47 3.40 -7.58
CA LYS A 92 3.26 3.29 -9.04
C LYS A 92 3.22 1.83 -9.49
N GLU A 93 4.24 1.07 -9.08
CA GLU A 93 4.41 -0.34 -9.44
C GLU A 93 5.27 -1.06 -8.41
N THR A 94 5.21 -2.39 -8.42
CA THR A 94 6.18 -3.24 -7.71
C THR A 94 7.45 -3.37 -8.55
N ILE A 95 8.62 -3.31 -7.93
CA ILE A 95 9.89 -3.60 -8.62
C ILE A 95 10.10 -5.09 -8.96
N ASP A 96 9.25 -5.98 -8.45
CA ASP A 96 9.31 -7.42 -8.73
C ASP A 96 8.63 -7.78 -10.07
N HIS A 97 7.47 -7.17 -10.33
CA HIS A 97 6.62 -7.52 -11.48
C HIS A 97 6.34 -6.38 -12.47
N ASN A 98 6.65 -5.12 -12.13
CA ASN A 98 6.39 -3.92 -12.94
C ASN A 98 4.96 -3.84 -13.52
N GLY A 99 3.97 -4.33 -12.75
CA GLY A 99 2.62 -4.53 -13.27
C GLY A 99 1.76 -3.26 -13.34
N SER A 100 2.06 -2.21 -12.58
CA SER A 100 1.31 -0.93 -12.54
C SER A 100 -0.23 -1.05 -12.48
N GLN A 101 -0.77 -2.15 -11.92
CA GLN A 101 -2.19 -2.51 -12.08
C GLN A 101 -3.00 -2.52 -10.78
N VAL A 102 -2.38 -2.90 -9.66
CA VAL A 102 -3.10 -3.17 -8.39
C VAL A 102 -3.81 -1.93 -7.87
N GLY A 103 -3.17 -0.76 -7.92
CA GLY A 103 -3.78 0.49 -7.42
C GLY A 103 -5.07 0.87 -8.16
N GLY A 104 -5.10 0.72 -9.49
CA GLY A 104 -6.29 0.99 -10.29
C GLY A 104 -7.41 -0.03 -10.06
N MET A 105 -7.05 -1.31 -9.93
CA MET A 105 -8.00 -2.37 -9.60
C MET A 105 -8.64 -2.16 -8.22
N VAL A 106 -7.85 -1.78 -7.21
CA VAL A 106 -8.36 -1.46 -5.86
C VAL A 106 -9.34 -0.29 -5.90
N ALA A 107 -9.04 0.76 -6.67
CA ALA A 107 -9.91 1.92 -6.79
C ALA A 107 -11.27 1.55 -7.42
N GLU A 108 -11.26 0.75 -8.50
CA GLU A 108 -12.50 0.23 -9.13
C GLU A 108 -13.32 -0.62 -8.15
N LEU A 109 -12.67 -1.52 -7.41
CA LEU A 109 -13.34 -2.41 -6.45
C LEU A 109 -13.94 -1.68 -5.25
N LEU A 110 -13.40 -0.52 -4.89
CA LEU A 110 -13.89 0.35 -3.82
C LEU A 110 -14.86 1.42 -4.33
N ASP A 111 -15.13 1.50 -5.64
CA ASP A 111 -15.91 2.56 -6.27
C ASP A 111 -15.35 3.97 -5.96
N MET A 112 -14.01 4.09 -6.01
CA MET A 112 -13.27 5.32 -5.70
C MET A 112 -12.64 5.92 -6.96
N PRO A 113 -12.53 7.26 -7.05
CA PRO A 113 -11.77 7.92 -8.11
C PRO A 113 -10.30 7.48 -8.12
N TYR A 114 -9.75 7.23 -9.30
CA TYR A 114 -8.35 6.82 -9.48
C TYR A 114 -7.52 7.89 -10.20
N VAL A 115 -6.39 8.27 -9.60
CA VAL A 115 -5.40 9.17 -10.21
C VAL A 115 -4.04 8.47 -10.26
N PRO A 116 -3.62 7.93 -11.42
CA PRO A 116 -2.31 7.29 -11.57
C PRO A 116 -1.19 8.33 -11.69
N LEU A 117 0.04 7.91 -11.35
CA LEU A 117 1.27 8.66 -11.63
C LEU A 117 1.29 10.09 -11.06
N ALA A 118 0.73 10.28 -9.87
CA ALA A 118 0.76 11.56 -9.18
C ALA A 118 2.20 11.99 -8.89
N SER A 119 2.60 13.14 -9.43
CA SER A 119 3.90 13.79 -9.14
C SER A 119 3.82 14.75 -7.95
N LYS A 120 2.61 15.19 -7.61
CA LYS A 120 2.29 16.05 -6.47
C LYS A 120 0.86 15.76 -6.01
N LEU A 121 0.64 15.75 -4.71
CA LEU A 121 -0.68 15.63 -4.09
C LEU A 121 -0.81 16.71 -3.02
N ASP A 122 -1.67 17.70 -3.23
CA ASP A 122 -2.03 18.69 -2.22
C ASP A 122 -3.49 18.49 -1.83
N VAL A 123 -3.78 18.44 -0.53
CA VAL A 123 -5.14 18.32 -0.01
C VAL A 123 -5.58 19.68 0.47
N ASN A 124 -6.64 20.24 -0.15
CA ASN A 124 -7.22 21.54 0.21
C ASN A 124 -8.70 21.34 0.53
N GLY A 125 -9.10 21.57 1.78
CA GLY A 125 -10.50 21.46 2.24
C GLY A 125 -10.75 20.23 3.12
N ASP A 126 -12.02 20.05 3.50
CA ASP A 126 -12.50 18.90 4.26
C ASP A 126 -13.10 17.85 3.30
N THR A 127 -12.92 16.56 3.62
CA THR A 127 -13.45 15.41 2.88
C THR A 127 -14.97 15.29 2.94
#